data_AF-D9I2F0-F1
#
_entry.id   AF-D9I2F0-F1
#
_cell.length_a   1.000
_cell.length_b   1.000
_cell.length_c   1.000
_cell.angle_alpha   90.00
_cell.angle_beta   90.00
_cell.angle_gamma   90.00
#
_symmetry.space_group_name_H-M   'P 1'
#
loop_
_entity.id
_entity.type
_entity.pdbx_description
1 polymer ?
#
loop_
_entity_poly.entity_id
_entity_poly.type
_entity_poly.pdbx_seq_one_letter_code
_entity_poly.pdbx_strand_id
1 'polypeptide(L)'
;VTGLWGKVNVDDVGAEALGRLLVVYPWTQRFFDSFGDLSSAGAIMGNPKVKAHGKKVANSISDGIKNLDNLKGTYAKLSELHCDKLHVDPENFRLLGNVLVCVMARTLGKEFTPHAQAAFQKMVLGVATAL
;
A
#
# COMPACT_ATOMS: atom_id res chain seq x y z
N VAL A 1 4.52 -12.62 9.04
CA VAL A 1 3.67 -11.69 8.25
C VAL A 1 2.20 -12.04 8.41
N THR A 2 1.75 -13.20 7.92
CA THR A 2 0.33 -13.64 7.94
C THR A 2 -0.36 -13.50 9.30
N GLY A 3 0.29 -13.94 10.38
CA GLY A 3 -0.31 -13.87 11.73
C GLY A 3 -0.60 -12.45 12.23
N LEU A 4 0.24 -11.47 11.91
CA LEU A 4 0.00 -10.06 12.27
C LEU A 4 -0.93 -9.38 11.27
N TRP A 5 -0.86 -9.75 9.99
CA TRP A 5 -1.77 -9.26 8.97
C TRP A 5 -3.24 -9.65 9.28
N GLY A 6 -3.46 -10.84 9.82
CA GLY A 6 -4.80 -11.28 10.26
C GLY A 6 -5.36 -10.59 11.51
N LYS A 7 -4.55 -9.77 12.20
CA LYS A 7 -4.99 -9.00 13.39
C LYS A 7 -5.47 -7.60 13.07
N VAL A 8 -5.20 -7.09 11.87
CA VAL A 8 -5.57 -5.73 11.48
C VAL A 8 -6.81 -5.73 10.59
N ASN A 9 -7.57 -4.65 10.63
CA ASN A 9 -8.55 -4.38 9.57
C ASN A 9 -7.80 -3.94 8.31
N VAL A 10 -7.66 -4.85 7.35
CA VAL A 10 -6.93 -4.65 6.10
C VAL A 10 -7.46 -3.44 5.32
N ASP A 11 -8.77 -3.25 5.32
CA ASP A 11 -9.43 -2.16 4.61
C ASP A 11 -9.06 -0.79 5.22
N ASP A 12 -9.05 -0.69 6.55
CA ASP A 12 -8.73 0.56 7.26
C ASP A 12 -7.24 0.89 7.11
N VAL A 13 -6.37 -0.12 7.26
CA VAL A 13 -4.93 0.02 7.06
C VAL A 13 -4.61 0.46 5.63
N GLY A 14 -5.27 -0.13 4.63
CA GLY A 14 -5.09 0.22 3.22
C GLY A 14 -5.53 1.64 2.90
N ALA A 15 -6.71 2.03 3.38
CA ALA A 15 -7.24 3.38 3.22
C ALA A 15 -6.30 4.42 3.85
N GLU A 16 -5.80 4.17 5.06
CA GLU A 16 -4.86 5.07 5.73
C GLU A 16 -3.51 5.12 5.02
N ALA A 17 -2.96 3.98 4.59
CA ALA A 17 -1.67 3.93 3.92
C ALA A 17 -1.67 4.73 2.61
N LEU A 18 -2.72 4.58 1.78
CA LEU A 18 -2.83 5.35 0.55
C LEU A 18 -3.04 6.84 0.84
N GLY A 19 -3.91 7.18 1.80
CA GLY A 19 -4.12 8.58 2.18
C GLY A 19 -2.82 9.25 2.64
N ARG A 20 -2.03 8.56 3.48
CA ARG A 20 -0.71 9.05 3.93
C ARG A 20 0.30 9.16 2.81
N LEU A 21 0.32 8.23 1.84
CA LEU A 21 1.18 8.33 0.66
C LEU A 21 0.91 9.66 -0.08
N LEU A 22 -0.35 9.96 -0.36
CA LEU A 22 -0.76 11.16 -1.08
C LEU A 22 -0.45 12.45 -0.32
N VAL A 23 -0.44 12.41 1.02
CA VAL A 23 -0.08 13.56 1.87
C VAL A 23 1.43 13.77 1.93
N VAL A 24 2.19 12.70 2.21
CA VAL A 24 3.64 12.79 2.46
C VAL A 24 4.44 12.93 1.15
N TYR A 25 3.91 12.37 0.07
CA TYR A 25 4.54 12.35 -1.25
C TYR A 25 3.57 12.95 -2.29
N PRO A 26 3.32 14.27 -2.27
CA PRO A 26 2.24 14.91 -3.01
C PRO A 26 2.34 14.74 -4.53
N TRP A 27 3.53 14.49 -5.08
CA TRP A 27 3.68 14.17 -6.52
C TRP A 27 2.93 12.90 -6.94
N THR A 28 2.61 12.01 -6.00
CA THR A 28 1.81 10.80 -6.28
C THR A 28 0.34 11.11 -6.56
N GLN A 29 -0.15 12.30 -6.21
CA GLN A 29 -1.54 12.72 -6.46
C GLN A 29 -1.89 12.79 -7.95
N ARG A 30 -0.90 13.03 -8.83
CA ARG A 30 -1.08 13.12 -10.30
C ARG A 30 -1.70 11.86 -10.93
N PHE A 31 -1.64 10.72 -10.24
CA PHE A 31 -2.24 9.46 -10.72
C PHE A 31 -3.73 9.35 -10.35
N PHE A 32 -4.26 10.30 -9.59
CA PHE A 32 -5.57 10.23 -8.95
C PHE A 32 -6.45 11.45 -9.26
N ASP A 33 -6.25 12.14 -10.38
CA ASP A 33 -7.01 13.33 -10.78
C ASP A 33 -8.54 13.10 -10.78
N SER A 34 -8.98 11.88 -11.11
CA SER A 34 -10.40 11.49 -11.09
C SER A 34 -11.00 11.35 -9.67
N PHE A 35 -10.20 11.47 -8.62
CA PHE A 35 -10.64 11.29 -7.24
C PHE A 35 -11.26 12.56 -6.64
N GLY A 36 -11.19 13.69 -7.35
CA GLY A 36 -11.76 14.96 -6.92
C GLY A 36 -10.79 15.72 -6.02
N ASP A 37 -11.30 16.33 -4.95
CA ASP A 37 -10.50 17.18 -4.07
C ASP A 37 -9.44 16.38 -3.30
N LEU A 38 -8.17 16.73 -3.54
CA LEU A 38 -6.97 16.24 -2.86
C LEU A 38 -6.10 17.42 -2.36
N SER A 39 -6.67 18.63 -2.25
CA SER A 39 -5.94 19.88 -1.99
C SER A 39 -5.30 20.00 -0.60
N SER A 40 -5.77 19.20 0.37
CA SER A 40 -5.30 19.24 1.76
C SER A 40 -5.27 17.85 2.37
N ALA A 41 -4.54 17.69 3.47
CA ALA A 41 -4.51 16.42 4.21
C ALA A 41 -5.91 15.99 4.68
N GLY A 42 -6.75 16.94 5.12
CA GLY A 42 -8.14 16.65 5.49
C GLY A 42 -8.97 16.17 4.31
N ALA A 43 -8.85 16.84 3.15
CA ALA A 43 -9.53 16.43 1.92
C ALA A 43 -9.11 15.02 1.50
N ILE A 44 -7.80 14.73 1.44
CA ILE A 44 -7.25 13.43 1.07
C ILE A 44 -7.73 12.32 2.02
N MET A 45 -7.56 12.51 3.33
CA MET A 45 -7.90 11.50 4.33
C MET A 45 -9.42 11.30 4.46
N GLY A 46 -10.21 12.31 4.12
CA GLY A 46 -11.68 12.24 4.07
C GLY A 46 -12.23 11.66 2.76
N ASN A 47 -11.44 11.62 1.69
CA ASN A 47 -11.92 11.32 0.34
C ASN A 47 -12.40 9.86 0.19
N PRO A 48 -13.67 9.61 -0.18
CA PRO A 48 -14.21 8.25 -0.27
C PRO A 48 -13.56 7.42 -1.39
N LYS A 49 -13.12 8.05 -2.49
CA LYS A 49 -12.42 7.36 -3.59
C LYS A 49 -11.01 6.95 -3.19
N VAL A 50 -10.29 7.79 -2.44
CA VAL A 50 -9.00 7.42 -1.84
C VAL A 50 -9.17 6.21 -0.92
N LYS A 51 -10.15 6.25 0.00
CA LYS A 51 -10.42 5.11 0.89
C LYS A 51 -10.76 3.84 0.12
N ALA A 52 -11.66 3.93 -0.87
CA ALA A 52 -12.05 2.79 -1.69
C ALA A 52 -10.87 2.19 -2.47
N HIS A 53 -9.98 3.03 -3.00
CA HIS A 53 -8.80 2.55 -3.71
C HIS A 53 -7.75 1.96 -2.76
N GLY A 54 -7.51 2.56 -1.60
CA GLY A 54 -6.62 2.03 -0.57
C GLY A 54 -7.02 0.63 -0.10
N LYS A 55 -8.34 0.37 0.02
CA LYS A 55 -8.87 -0.96 0.27
C LYS A 55 -8.51 -1.95 -0.84
N LYS A 56 -8.67 -1.58 -2.12
CA LYS A 56 -8.28 -2.43 -3.25
C LYS A 56 -6.79 -2.77 -3.22
N VAL A 57 -5.95 -1.78 -2.94
CA VAL A 57 -4.49 -1.95 -2.79
C VAL A 57 -4.17 -2.94 -1.67
N ALA A 58 -4.74 -2.79 -0.47
CA ALA A 58 -4.45 -3.68 0.66
C ALA A 58 -4.99 -5.10 0.46
N ASN A 59 -6.11 -5.27 -0.23
CA ASN A 59 -6.59 -6.59 -0.64
C ASN A 59 -5.64 -7.25 -1.66
N SER A 60 -5.11 -6.49 -2.62
CA SER A 60 -4.07 -6.99 -3.54
C SER A 60 -2.78 -7.41 -2.80
N ILE A 61 -2.36 -6.66 -1.77
CA ILE A 61 -1.23 -7.05 -0.90
C ILE A 61 -1.56 -8.34 -0.12
N SER A 62 -2.81 -8.51 0.30
CA SER A 62 -3.24 -9.75 0.97
C SER A 62 -3.08 -10.97 0.06
N ASP A 63 -3.32 -10.82 -1.24
CA ASP A 63 -3.11 -11.90 -2.20
C ASP A 63 -1.61 -12.20 -2.42
N GLY A 64 -0.75 -11.18 -2.40
CA GLY A 64 0.71 -11.38 -2.38
C GLY A 64 1.19 -12.10 -1.11
N ILE A 65 0.61 -11.78 0.06
CA ILE A 65 0.94 -12.47 1.33
C ILE A 65 0.56 -13.95 1.28
N LYS A 66 -0.49 -14.32 0.54
CA LYS A 66 -0.87 -15.73 0.32
C LYS A 66 0.07 -16.46 -0.67
N ASN A 67 0.79 -15.73 -1.51
CA ASN A 67 1.64 -16.26 -2.59
C ASN A 67 3.08 -15.70 -2.52
N LEU A 68 3.66 -15.64 -1.31
CA LEU A 68 4.97 -15.00 -1.06
C LEU A 68 6.13 -15.63 -1.85
N ASP A 69 5.99 -16.88 -2.23
CA ASP A 69 6.93 -17.65 -3.05
C ASP A 69 6.81 -17.33 -4.56
N ASN A 70 5.69 -16.75 -5.00
CA ASN A 70 5.43 -16.43 -6.40
C ASN A 70 4.83 -15.03 -6.60
N LEU A 71 5.45 -14.00 -6.01
CA LEU A 71 4.97 -12.62 -6.16
C LEU A 71 4.96 -12.13 -7.62
N LYS A 72 5.97 -12.48 -8.40
CA LYS A 72 6.06 -12.09 -9.83
C LYS A 72 4.89 -12.66 -10.64
N GLY A 73 4.59 -13.94 -10.49
CA GLY A 73 3.44 -14.56 -11.16
C GLY A 73 2.11 -13.99 -10.66
N THR A 74 2.00 -13.74 -9.35
CA THR A 74 0.80 -13.17 -8.73
C THR A 74 0.48 -11.77 -9.27
N TYR A 75 1.51 -10.94 -9.46
CA TYR A 75 1.35 -9.54 -9.85
C TYR A 75 1.57 -9.23 -11.33
N ALA A 76 1.89 -10.21 -12.18
CA ALA A 76 2.24 -9.99 -13.60
C ALA A 76 1.26 -9.05 -14.33
N LYS A 77 -0.06 -9.33 -14.28
CA LYS A 77 -1.08 -8.48 -14.91
C LYS A 77 -1.18 -7.08 -14.28
N LEU A 78 -0.94 -6.99 -12.97
CA LEU A 78 -1.01 -5.73 -12.25
C LEU A 78 0.22 -4.86 -12.57
N SER A 79 1.40 -5.47 -12.72
CA SER A 79 2.63 -4.83 -13.19
C SER A 79 2.45 -4.28 -14.60
N GLU A 80 1.96 -5.09 -15.55
CA GLU A 80 1.65 -4.64 -16.92
C GLU A 80 0.69 -3.44 -16.92
N LEU A 81 -0.39 -3.49 -16.13
CA LEU A 81 -1.32 -2.38 -16.00
C LEU A 81 -0.62 -1.11 -15.50
N HIS A 82 0.16 -1.21 -14.42
CA HIS A 82 0.79 -0.03 -13.81
C HIS A 82 1.92 0.54 -14.67
N CYS A 83 2.64 -0.31 -15.40
CA CYS A 83 3.72 0.09 -16.30
C CYS A 83 3.18 0.67 -17.61
N ASP A 84 2.38 -0.11 -18.34
CA ASP A 84 2.03 0.17 -19.74
C ASP A 84 0.83 1.12 -19.90
N LYS A 85 -0.04 1.20 -18.89
CA LYS A 85 -1.26 2.04 -18.96
C LYS A 85 -1.25 3.21 -18.00
N LEU A 86 -0.79 2.99 -16.77
CA LEU A 86 -0.81 4.02 -15.73
C LEU A 86 0.51 4.79 -15.64
N HIS A 87 1.59 4.25 -16.22
CA HIS A 87 2.92 4.84 -16.23
C HIS A 87 3.40 5.26 -14.83
N VAL A 88 3.13 4.41 -13.84
CA VAL A 88 3.52 4.65 -12.45
C VAL A 88 5.02 4.35 -12.32
N ASP A 89 5.76 5.32 -11.80
CA ASP A 89 7.18 5.11 -11.47
C ASP A 89 7.30 4.02 -10.39
N PRO A 90 8.11 2.96 -10.62
CA PRO A 90 8.28 1.87 -9.68
C PRO A 90 8.70 2.29 -8.26
N GLU A 91 9.41 3.41 -8.08
CA GLU A 91 9.79 3.89 -6.75
C GLU A 91 8.56 4.20 -5.88
N ASN A 92 7.42 4.57 -6.49
CA ASN A 92 6.18 4.84 -5.74
C ASN A 92 5.65 3.58 -5.02
N PHE A 93 5.90 2.38 -5.54
CA PHE A 93 5.52 1.15 -4.83
C PHE A 93 6.34 0.95 -3.56
N ARG A 94 7.64 1.30 -3.61
CA ARG A 94 8.54 1.24 -2.45
C ARG A 94 8.14 2.26 -1.39
N LEU A 95 7.75 3.47 -1.81
CA LEU A 95 7.22 4.51 -0.91
C LEU A 95 5.93 4.04 -0.23
N LEU A 96 4.98 3.50 -0.98
CA LEU A 96 3.73 2.95 -0.44
C LEU A 96 4.00 1.81 0.55
N GLY A 97 4.93 0.92 0.22
CA GLY A 97 5.37 -0.16 1.12
C GLY A 97 5.89 0.38 2.46
N ASN A 98 6.74 1.41 2.43
CA ASN A 98 7.25 2.04 3.66
C ASN A 98 6.14 2.70 4.48
N VAL A 99 5.21 3.41 3.83
CA VAL A 99 4.05 4.02 4.50
C VAL A 99 3.17 2.95 5.15
N LEU A 100 2.93 1.83 4.46
CA LEU A 100 2.18 0.70 5.02
C LEU A 100 2.87 0.14 6.28
N VAL A 101 4.19 -0.04 6.27
CA VAL A 101 4.94 -0.49 7.45
C VAL A 101 4.76 0.48 8.63
N CYS A 102 4.79 1.80 8.38
CA CYS A 102 4.51 2.80 9.41
C CYS A 102 3.07 2.70 9.97
N VAL A 103 2.08 2.48 9.11
CA VAL A 103 0.68 2.28 9.55
C VAL A 103 0.56 1.02 10.39
N MET A 104 1.18 -0.09 9.97
CA MET A 104 1.19 -1.35 10.72
C MET A 104 1.82 -1.17 12.11
N ALA A 105 2.94 -0.46 12.21
CA ALA A 105 3.60 -0.14 13.48
C ALA A 105 2.68 0.66 14.41
N ARG A 106 1.98 1.67 13.89
CA ARG A 106 1.02 2.48 14.65
C ARG A 106 -0.17 1.66 15.12
N THR A 107 -0.71 0.78 14.28
CA THR A 107 -1.92 0.01 14.54
C THR A 107 -1.68 -1.13 15.54
N LEU A 108 -0.56 -1.84 15.42
CA LEU A 108 -0.24 -3.00 16.27
C LEU A 108 0.57 -2.63 17.52
N GLY A 109 1.13 -1.42 17.58
CA GLY A 109 1.89 -0.93 18.72
C GLY A 109 3.00 -1.89 19.14
N LYS A 110 3.00 -2.32 20.41
CA LYS A 110 4.03 -3.20 20.98
C LYS A 110 4.09 -4.59 20.32
N GLU A 111 3.03 -5.04 19.65
CA GLU A 111 3.04 -6.32 18.93
C GLU A 111 3.87 -6.26 17.63
N PHE A 112 4.11 -5.05 17.10
CA PHE A 112 4.96 -4.84 15.92
C PHE A 112 6.43 -4.74 16.34
N THR A 113 6.98 -5.86 16.80
CA THR A 113 8.37 -5.98 17.22
C THR A 113 9.35 -5.67 16.08
N PRO A 114 10.64 -5.38 16.37
CA PRO A 114 11.65 -5.18 15.32
C PRO A 114 11.77 -6.34 14.32
N HIS A 115 11.61 -7.59 14.79
CA HIS A 115 11.59 -8.77 13.92
C HIS A 115 10.35 -8.78 13.00
N ALA A 116 9.19 -8.40 13.53
CA ALA A 116 7.98 -8.25 12.74
C ALA A 116 8.15 -7.15 11.69
N GLN A 117 8.67 -5.98 12.07
CA GLN A 117 8.95 -4.89 11.15
C GLN A 117 9.89 -5.32 10.02
N ALA A 118 11.00 -6.01 10.34
CA ALA A 118 11.93 -6.52 9.32
C ALA A 118 11.25 -7.51 8.35
N ALA A 119 10.38 -8.39 8.85
CA ALA A 119 9.63 -9.33 8.01
C ALA A 119 8.64 -8.60 7.09
N PHE A 120 7.95 -7.58 7.58
CA PHE A 120 7.07 -6.74 6.77
C PHE A 120 7.85 -5.91 5.74
N GLN A 121 9.00 -5.36 6.12
CA GLN A 121 9.88 -4.63 5.21
C GLN A 121 10.34 -5.51 4.03
N LYS A 122 10.74 -6.75 4.33
CA LYS A 122 11.09 -7.74 3.29
C LYS A 122 9.89 -8.04 2.38
N MET A 123 8.70 -8.21 2.96
CA MET A 123 7.49 -8.48 2.20
C MET A 123 7.12 -7.32 1.26
N VAL A 124 7.06 -6.08 1.76
CA VAL A 124 6.67 -4.93 0.92
C VAL A 124 7.71 -4.61 -0.15
N LEU A 125 9.00 -4.88 0.11
CA LEU A 125 10.05 -4.79 -0.91
C LEU A 125 9.85 -5.84 -2.01
N GLY A 126 9.50 -7.08 -1.64
CA GLY A 126 9.16 -8.13 -2.60
C GLY A 126 7.96 -7.78 -3.46
N VAL A 127 6.91 -7.21 -2.86
CA VAL A 127 5.73 -6.69 -3.59
C VAL A 127 6.13 -5.57 -4.54
N ALA A 128 6.90 -4.59 -4.09
CA ALA A 128 7.36 -3.48 -4.93
C ALA A 128 8.27 -3.94 -6.09
N THR A 129 9.04 -5.01 -5.90
CA THR A 129 9.90 -5.58 -6.95
C THR A 129 9.11 -6.36 -8.00
N ALA A 130 7.90 -6.82 -7.65
CA ALA A 130 7.03 -7.59 -8.51
C ALA A 130 6.01 -6.73 -9.30
N LEU A 131 5.96 -5.42 -9.03
CA LEU A 131 5.10 -4.43 -9.67
C LEU A 131 5.93 -3.50 -10.55
#